data_AF-A0A2M7PDM3-F1
#
_entry.id   AF-A0A2M7PDM3-F1
#
_cell.length_a   1.000
_cell.length_b   1.000
_cell.length_c   1.000
_cell.angle_alpha   90.00
_cell.angle_beta   90.00
_cell.angle_gamma   90.00
#
_symmetry.space_group_name_H-M   'P 1'
#
loop_
_entity.id
_entity.type
_entity.pdbx_description
1 polymer ?
#
loop_
_entity_poly.entity_id
_entity_poly.type
_entity_poly.pdbx_seq_one_letter_code
_entity_poly.pdbx_strand_id
1 'polypeptide(L)'
;MTRYTDAEAAKAIIAVLPDSRWVGAGLAQAYLWAISGDRAPEDIARHLYELNCYSLAKAKELVPTLAKSGFLSHIKPRTKTGSAENPITKMFPAAITEQRFLEQVDALRAERGTVDYEDDRESGHTLVDFTLTEGDLRLPINVKNAGTRFESAKQLVGLEPDDCIPIPVYKAYDAIEKEPNLLYAVAVDYGLVDSINAHLIPLFDKNEAIVWRILNDYSGTRIRDAEDKFVYGITTRHWDSIREGFADPEFRLISARKSIRILQKQPKRTPGIGLRAWGTGASAEVNVHISIAEETKPWREVFDRIAQNSLGDIIEAINRKKTEVVYDPEI
;
A
#
# COMPACT_ATOMS: atom_id res chain seq x y z
N MET A 1 -28.17 -12.69 3.33
CA MET A 1 -27.20 -12.21 2.32
C MET A 1 -27.96 -11.43 1.27
N THR A 2 -27.78 -10.10 1.22
CA THR A 2 -28.43 -9.27 0.20
C THR A 2 -27.84 -9.62 -1.16
N ARG A 3 -28.63 -10.25 -2.03
CA ARG A 3 -28.25 -10.51 -3.42
C ARG A 3 -28.43 -9.21 -4.20
N TYR A 4 -27.38 -8.73 -4.85
CA TYR A 4 -27.45 -7.66 -5.84
C TYR A 4 -27.56 -8.29 -7.24
N THR A 5 -28.21 -7.57 -8.15
CA THR A 5 -28.28 -7.91 -9.58
C THR A 5 -27.02 -7.45 -10.32
N ASP A 6 -26.75 -7.97 -11.52
CA ASP A 6 -25.69 -7.43 -12.41
C ASP A 6 -25.87 -5.93 -12.69
N ALA A 7 -27.10 -5.44 -12.84
CA ALA A 7 -27.36 -4.02 -13.04
C ALA A 7 -27.00 -3.17 -11.81
N GLU A 8 -27.31 -3.64 -10.60
CA GLU A 8 -26.89 -2.96 -9.37
C GLU A 8 -25.38 -3.02 -9.18
N ALA A 9 -24.75 -4.18 -9.44
CA ALA A 9 -23.31 -4.36 -9.35
C ALA A 9 -22.56 -3.45 -10.34
N ALA A 10 -23.01 -3.39 -11.58
CA ALA A 10 -22.38 -2.54 -12.59
C ALA A 10 -22.50 -1.06 -12.23
N LYS A 11 -23.69 -0.60 -11.80
CA LYS A 11 -23.87 0.78 -11.33
C LYS A 11 -23.00 1.12 -10.13
N ALA A 12 -22.89 0.20 -9.16
CA ALA A 12 -22.04 0.39 -7.99
C ALA A 12 -20.55 0.51 -8.37
N ILE A 13 -20.06 -0.36 -9.26
CA ILE A 13 -18.67 -0.29 -9.74
C ILE A 13 -18.40 1.05 -10.42
N ILE A 14 -19.26 1.51 -11.33
CA ILE A 14 -19.05 2.77 -12.03
C ILE A 14 -19.16 3.98 -11.09
N ALA A 15 -20.01 3.91 -10.07
CA ALA A 15 -20.14 4.98 -9.07
C ALA A 15 -18.91 5.09 -8.15
N VAL A 16 -18.32 3.95 -7.76
CA VAL A 16 -17.21 3.91 -6.80
C VAL A 16 -15.84 3.94 -7.49
N LEU A 17 -15.74 3.42 -8.71
CA LEU A 17 -14.50 3.26 -9.48
C LEU A 17 -14.62 3.85 -10.91
N PRO A 18 -14.99 5.14 -11.07
CA PRO A 18 -15.40 5.72 -12.36
C PRO A 18 -14.35 5.63 -13.49
N ASP A 19 -13.06 5.54 -13.15
CA ASP A 19 -11.96 5.46 -14.12
C ASP A 19 -11.04 4.26 -13.89
N SER A 20 -11.52 3.20 -13.25
CA SER A 20 -10.67 2.02 -13.04
C SER A 20 -10.35 1.35 -14.37
N ARG A 21 -9.08 0.97 -14.52
CA ARG A 21 -8.59 0.20 -15.68
C ARG A 21 -8.79 -1.30 -15.49
N TRP A 22 -9.39 -1.73 -14.38
CA TRP A 22 -9.71 -3.12 -14.12
C TRP A 22 -10.71 -3.64 -15.13
N VAL A 23 -10.48 -4.86 -15.63
CA VAL A 23 -11.38 -5.52 -16.58
C VAL A 23 -12.83 -5.59 -16.10
N GLY A 24 -13.06 -5.78 -14.80
CA GLY A 24 -14.41 -5.83 -14.24
C GLY A 24 -15.17 -4.49 -14.33
N ALA A 25 -14.47 -3.36 -14.19
CA ALA A 25 -15.04 -2.03 -14.38
C ALA A 25 -15.38 -1.77 -15.86
N GLY A 26 -14.49 -2.15 -16.77
CA GLY A 26 -14.76 -2.10 -18.21
C GLY A 26 -15.97 -2.94 -18.62
N LEU A 27 -16.08 -4.17 -18.09
CA LEU A 27 -17.21 -5.05 -18.34
C LEU A 27 -18.52 -4.51 -17.73
N ALA A 28 -18.47 -3.91 -16.54
CA ALA A 28 -19.61 -3.26 -15.91
C ALA A 28 -20.14 -2.12 -16.80
N GLN A 29 -19.26 -1.24 -17.27
CA GLN A 29 -19.64 -0.13 -18.17
C GLN A 29 -20.22 -0.66 -19.49
N ALA A 30 -19.54 -1.63 -20.10
CA ALA A 30 -19.97 -2.27 -21.34
C ALA A 30 -21.34 -2.94 -21.21
N TYR A 31 -21.60 -3.61 -20.08
CA TYR A 31 -22.88 -4.21 -19.78
C TYR A 31 -24.00 -3.18 -19.63
N LEU A 32 -23.75 -2.06 -18.94
CA LEU A 32 -24.73 -0.98 -18.82
C LEU A 32 -25.11 -0.42 -20.20
N TRP A 33 -24.14 -0.18 -21.08
CA TRP A 33 -24.41 0.25 -22.45
C TRP A 33 -25.15 -0.80 -23.28
N ALA A 34 -24.82 -2.09 -23.10
CA ALA A 34 -25.46 -3.17 -23.83
C ALA A 34 -26.95 -3.36 -23.44
N ILE A 35 -27.31 -3.14 -22.17
CA ILE A 35 -28.70 -3.26 -21.71
C ILE A 35 -29.54 -2.01 -21.98
N SER A 36 -28.93 -0.82 -21.99
CA SER A 36 -29.64 0.44 -22.29
C SER A 36 -29.79 0.66 -23.80
N GLY A 37 -28.86 0.13 -24.61
CA GLY A 37 -28.79 0.41 -26.03
C GLY A 37 -28.19 1.78 -26.35
N ASP A 38 -27.52 2.43 -25.39
CA ASP A 38 -26.96 3.77 -25.54
C ASP A 38 -25.75 3.83 -26.49
N ARG A 39 -25.13 2.69 -26.80
CA ARG A 39 -23.98 2.59 -27.71
C ARG A 39 -24.11 1.41 -28.66
N ALA A 40 -23.56 1.58 -29.87
CA ALA A 40 -23.47 0.49 -30.83
C ALA A 40 -22.51 -0.62 -30.32
N PRO A 41 -22.77 -1.90 -30.63
CA PRO A 41 -21.91 -3.00 -30.21
C PRO A 41 -20.43 -2.82 -30.58
N GLU A 42 -20.14 -2.22 -31.72
CA GLU A 42 -18.79 -1.89 -32.18
C GLU A 42 -18.07 -0.90 -31.25
N ASP A 43 -18.78 0.11 -30.75
CA ASP A 43 -18.22 1.11 -29.84
C ASP A 43 -17.97 0.53 -28.45
N ILE A 44 -18.87 -0.35 -27.99
CA ILE A 44 -18.70 -1.10 -26.74
C ILE A 44 -17.45 -2.00 -26.85
N ALA A 45 -17.29 -2.72 -27.96
CA ALA A 45 -16.12 -3.57 -28.18
C ALA A 45 -14.81 -2.77 -28.27
N ARG A 46 -14.85 -1.58 -28.88
CA ARG A 46 -13.69 -0.69 -28.95
C ARG A 46 -13.27 -0.20 -27.57
N HIS A 47 -14.22 0.19 -26.71
CA HIS A 47 -13.93 0.58 -25.33
C HIS A 47 -13.18 -0.52 -24.55
N LEU A 48 -13.65 -1.77 -24.62
CA LEU A 48 -13.00 -2.90 -23.95
C LEU A 48 -11.58 -3.18 -24.50
N TYR A 49 -11.36 -2.91 -25.79
CA TYR A 49 -10.04 -2.99 -26.43
C TYR A 49 -9.11 -1.87 -25.96
N GLU A 50 -9.59 -0.63 -25.87
CA GLU A 50 -8.82 0.54 -25.43
C GLU A 50 -8.39 0.44 -23.95
N LEU A 51 -9.17 -0.24 -23.12
CA LEU A 51 -8.78 -0.60 -21.75
C LEU A 51 -7.63 -1.62 -21.69
N ASN A 52 -7.19 -2.14 -22.85
CA ASN A 52 -6.14 -3.15 -23.01
C ASN A 52 -6.39 -4.42 -22.17
N CYS A 53 -7.66 -4.79 -22.05
CA CYS A 53 -8.09 -5.98 -21.33
C CYS A 53 -8.43 -7.15 -22.27
N TYR A 54 -8.81 -6.84 -23.51
CA TYR A 54 -9.16 -7.81 -24.55
C TYR A 54 -8.60 -7.38 -25.91
N SER A 55 -8.38 -8.34 -26.81
CA SER A 55 -8.22 -8.02 -28.23
C SER A 55 -9.57 -7.55 -28.81
N LEU A 56 -9.53 -6.74 -29.87
CA LEU A 56 -10.76 -6.26 -30.51
C LEU A 56 -11.65 -7.41 -31.01
N ALA A 57 -11.05 -8.47 -31.56
CA ALA A 57 -11.78 -9.67 -31.97
C ALA A 57 -12.51 -10.31 -30.78
N LYS A 58 -11.81 -10.45 -29.64
CA LYS A 58 -12.41 -11.05 -28.45
C LYS A 58 -13.52 -10.17 -27.85
N ALA A 59 -13.33 -8.86 -27.85
CA ALA A 59 -14.34 -7.91 -27.40
C ALA A 59 -15.62 -8.01 -28.25
N LYS A 60 -15.49 -8.09 -29.59
CA LYS A 60 -16.64 -8.27 -30.50
C LYS A 60 -17.42 -9.55 -30.27
N GLU A 61 -16.74 -10.65 -29.94
CA GLU A 61 -17.41 -11.91 -29.56
C GLU A 61 -18.16 -11.79 -28.23
N LEU A 62 -17.61 -11.03 -27.29
CA LEU A 62 -18.11 -10.92 -25.92
C LEU A 62 -19.36 -10.06 -25.82
N VAL A 63 -19.35 -8.88 -26.46
CA VAL A 63 -20.41 -7.86 -26.33
C VAL A 63 -21.83 -8.40 -26.53
N PRO A 64 -22.14 -9.21 -27.56
CA PRO A 64 -23.49 -9.76 -27.77
C PRO A 64 -24.01 -10.63 -26.62
N THR A 65 -23.12 -11.15 -25.78
CA THR A 65 -23.46 -12.05 -24.67
C THR A 65 -23.70 -11.32 -23.36
N LEU A 66 -23.17 -10.10 -23.19
CA LEU A 66 -23.20 -9.35 -21.93
C LEU A 66 -24.63 -9.11 -21.44
N ALA A 67 -25.52 -8.62 -22.31
CA ALA A 67 -26.91 -8.33 -21.95
C ALA A 67 -27.70 -9.58 -21.52
N LYS A 68 -27.33 -10.77 -22.02
CA LYS A 68 -28.03 -12.04 -21.74
C LYS A 68 -27.50 -12.76 -20.51
N SER A 69 -26.17 -12.77 -20.34
CA SER A 69 -25.50 -13.58 -19.32
C SER A 69 -25.11 -12.79 -18.06
N GLY A 70 -25.21 -11.46 -18.11
CA GLY A 70 -24.63 -10.58 -17.08
C GLY A 70 -23.14 -10.35 -17.34
N PHE A 71 -22.55 -9.39 -16.63
CA PHE A 71 -21.12 -9.10 -16.75
C PHE A 71 -20.30 -9.88 -15.73
N LEU A 72 -20.86 -10.18 -14.55
CA LEU A 72 -20.18 -10.90 -13.48
C LEU A 72 -19.77 -12.31 -13.91
N SER A 73 -20.54 -12.96 -14.81
CA SER A 73 -20.19 -14.28 -15.36
C SER A 73 -18.93 -14.28 -16.22
N HIS A 74 -18.48 -13.11 -16.68
CA HIS A 74 -17.28 -12.96 -17.52
C HIS A 74 -16.07 -12.47 -16.73
N ILE A 75 -16.22 -12.21 -15.43
CA ILE A 75 -15.12 -11.89 -14.53
C ILE A 75 -14.62 -13.17 -13.89
N LYS A 76 -13.30 -13.34 -13.81
CA LYS A 76 -12.68 -14.52 -13.21
C LYS A 76 -12.94 -14.55 -11.70
N PRO A 77 -13.66 -15.56 -11.16
CA PRO A 77 -13.81 -15.71 -9.72
C PRO A 77 -12.46 -15.94 -9.04
N ARG A 78 -12.30 -15.43 -7.83
CA ARG A 78 -11.14 -15.78 -7.00
C ARG A 78 -11.31 -17.21 -6.49
N THR A 79 -10.34 -18.05 -6.80
CA THR A 79 -10.23 -19.41 -6.23
C THR A 79 -9.37 -19.43 -4.97
N LYS A 80 -8.75 -18.29 -4.66
CA LYS A 80 -7.72 -18.12 -3.65
C LYS A 80 -8.08 -16.93 -2.77
N THR A 81 -8.67 -17.23 -1.62
CA THR A 81 -9.20 -16.25 -0.67
C THR A 81 -8.27 -16.03 0.51
N GLY A 82 -7.10 -16.69 0.51
CA GLY A 82 -6.07 -16.50 1.50
C GLY A 82 -5.59 -15.05 1.53
N SER A 83 -5.14 -14.63 2.71
CA SER A 83 -4.76 -13.25 2.99
C SER A 83 -3.58 -12.75 2.10
N ALA A 84 -2.76 -13.65 1.55
CA ALA A 84 -1.70 -13.33 0.58
C ALA A 84 -2.22 -13.17 -0.87
N GLU A 85 -3.43 -13.64 -1.15
CA GLU A 85 -3.97 -13.81 -2.51
C GLU A 85 -5.23 -12.96 -2.76
N ASN A 86 -5.88 -12.48 -1.68
CA ASN A 86 -6.95 -11.47 -1.70
C ASN A 86 -6.57 -10.26 -0.82
N PRO A 87 -5.89 -9.25 -1.38
CA PRO A 87 -5.18 -8.24 -0.58
C PRO A 87 -6.07 -7.10 -0.10
N ILE A 88 -7.30 -6.93 -0.57
CA ILE A 88 -8.06 -5.69 -0.32
C ILE A 88 -8.28 -5.39 1.17
N THR A 89 -8.48 -6.43 1.99
CA THR A 89 -8.55 -6.30 3.47
C THR A 89 -7.22 -5.92 4.12
N LYS A 90 -6.09 -6.29 3.51
CA LYS A 90 -4.73 -5.95 3.98
C LYS A 90 -4.21 -4.61 3.47
N MET A 91 -4.85 -4.06 2.46
CA MET A 91 -4.46 -2.78 1.90
C MET A 91 -4.95 -1.61 2.75
N PHE A 92 -6.11 -1.75 3.41
CA PHE A 92 -6.61 -0.74 4.33
C PHE A 92 -5.63 -0.38 5.47
N PRO A 93 -4.97 -1.35 6.15
CA PRO A 93 -3.91 -1.03 7.09
C PRO A 93 -2.84 -0.07 6.54
N ALA A 94 -2.33 -0.33 5.33
CA ALA A 94 -1.33 0.55 4.72
C ALA A 94 -1.90 1.95 4.45
N ALA A 95 -3.06 2.03 3.81
CA ALA A 95 -3.69 3.32 3.48
C ALA A 95 -4.04 4.15 4.72
N ILE A 96 -4.51 3.52 5.80
CA ILE A 96 -4.79 4.21 7.07
C ILE A 96 -3.50 4.72 7.71
N THR A 97 -2.44 3.89 7.74
CA THR A 97 -1.14 4.30 8.28
C THR A 97 -0.52 5.44 7.45
N GLU A 98 -0.64 5.41 6.13
CA GLU A 98 -0.20 6.49 5.25
C GLU A 98 -1.02 7.77 5.47
N GLN A 99 -2.34 7.65 5.65
CA GLN A 99 -3.19 8.80 5.96
C GLN A 99 -2.83 9.42 7.32
N ARG A 100 -2.48 8.61 8.32
CA ARG A 100 -1.93 9.09 9.60
C ARG A 100 -0.60 9.80 9.43
N PHE A 101 0.29 9.25 8.62
CA PHE A 101 1.58 9.88 8.36
C PHE A 101 1.41 11.24 7.66
N LEU A 102 0.43 11.35 6.75
CA LEU A 102 0.10 12.62 6.09
C LEU A 102 -0.28 13.72 7.10
N GLU A 103 -1.04 13.40 8.16
CA GLU A 103 -1.34 14.36 9.24
C GLU A 103 -0.07 14.89 9.92
N GLN A 104 0.96 14.04 10.06
CA GLN A 104 2.25 14.42 10.62
C GLN A 104 3.07 15.30 9.67
N VAL A 105 2.96 15.05 8.36
CA VAL A 105 3.60 15.88 7.32
C VAL A 105 2.93 17.25 7.22
N ASP A 106 1.60 17.30 7.29
CA ASP A 106 0.84 18.56 7.32
C ASP A 106 1.19 19.40 8.56
N ALA A 107 1.35 18.76 9.72
CA ALA A 107 1.83 19.43 10.93
C ALA A 107 3.25 20.00 10.74
N LEU A 108 4.15 19.25 10.09
CA LEU A 108 5.53 19.69 9.85
C LEU A 108 5.57 20.89 8.90
N ARG A 109 4.75 20.86 7.85
CA ARG A 109 4.59 21.97 6.90
C ARG A 109 4.03 23.22 7.58
N ALA A 110 3.06 23.04 8.49
CA ALA A 110 2.50 24.15 9.26
C ALA A 110 3.53 24.78 10.20
N GLU A 111 4.41 23.98 10.81
CA GLU A 111 5.48 24.45 11.70
C GLU A 111 6.65 25.07 10.92
N ARG A 112 7.00 24.48 9.78
CA ARG A 112 8.08 24.91 8.91
C ARG A 112 7.57 25.16 7.49
N GLY A 113 7.16 26.40 7.23
CA GLY A 113 6.58 26.80 5.95
C GLY A 113 7.48 26.71 4.70
N THR A 114 8.75 26.34 4.85
CA THR A 114 9.67 26.04 3.73
C THR A 114 9.66 24.58 3.30
N VAL A 115 9.05 23.70 4.10
CA VAL A 115 8.88 22.28 3.78
C VAL A 115 7.57 22.10 3.03
N ASP A 116 7.62 21.34 1.94
CA ASP A 116 6.46 20.84 1.21
C ASP A 116 6.61 19.33 0.96
N TYR A 117 5.63 18.69 0.33
CA TYR A 117 5.72 17.27 -0.02
C TYR A 117 5.12 16.94 -1.39
N GLU A 118 5.67 15.90 -2.01
CA GLU A 118 5.08 15.20 -3.15
C GLU A 118 4.36 13.95 -2.63
N ASP A 119 3.12 13.73 -3.09
CA ASP A 119 2.36 12.51 -2.80
C ASP A 119 2.58 11.51 -3.93
N ASP A 120 3.40 10.50 -3.64
CA ASP A 120 3.86 9.53 -4.63
C ASP A 120 3.03 8.23 -4.62
N ARG A 121 2.00 8.13 -3.78
CA ARG A 121 1.19 6.92 -3.58
C ARG A 121 0.45 6.47 -4.84
N GLU A 122 0.12 7.41 -5.72
CA GLU A 122 -0.57 7.12 -7.00
C GLU A 122 0.40 6.95 -8.19
N SER A 123 1.69 7.22 -8.00
CA SER A 123 2.72 7.26 -9.05
C SER A 123 3.13 5.89 -9.63
N GLY A 124 2.51 4.80 -9.17
CA GLY A 124 2.83 3.43 -9.56
C GLY A 124 3.85 2.77 -8.64
N HIS A 125 4.49 1.68 -9.09
CA HIS A 125 5.42 0.86 -8.27
C HIS A 125 6.75 1.56 -7.95
N THR A 126 6.71 2.65 -7.22
CA THR A 126 7.87 3.37 -6.67
C THR A 126 8.30 2.76 -5.33
N LEU A 127 9.49 3.12 -4.85
CA LEU A 127 9.94 2.77 -3.50
C LEU A 127 9.41 3.76 -2.45
N VAL A 128 8.71 4.81 -2.87
CA VAL A 128 8.46 6.04 -2.12
C VAL A 128 6.96 6.29 -2.09
N ASP A 129 6.43 6.58 -0.91
CA ASP A 129 5.02 6.94 -0.72
C ASP A 129 4.87 8.47 -0.62
N PHE A 130 5.84 9.15 0.01
CA PHE A 130 5.90 10.61 0.08
C PHE A 130 7.33 11.09 -0.12
N THR A 131 7.52 12.24 -0.77
CA THR A 131 8.82 12.91 -0.80
C THR A 131 8.71 14.27 -0.11
N LEU A 132 9.38 14.45 1.04
CA LEU A 132 9.50 15.78 1.63
C LEU A 132 10.51 16.61 0.84
N THR A 133 10.17 17.88 0.60
CA THR A 133 10.96 18.80 -0.20
C THR A 133 11.24 20.11 0.54
N GLU A 134 12.43 20.65 0.36
CA GLU A 134 12.83 21.96 0.89
C GLU A 134 13.91 22.57 -0.01
N GLY A 135 13.54 23.50 -0.89
CA GLY A 135 14.43 23.95 -1.97
C GLY A 135 14.79 22.78 -2.89
N ASP A 136 16.09 22.55 -3.10
CA ASP A 136 16.59 21.42 -3.90
C ASP A 136 16.71 20.11 -3.10
N LEU A 137 16.41 20.13 -1.80
CA LEU A 137 16.51 18.95 -0.94
C LEU A 137 15.30 18.05 -1.12
N ARG A 138 15.56 16.74 -1.22
CA ARG A 138 14.54 15.70 -1.32
C ARG A 138 14.82 14.61 -0.29
N LEU A 139 13.82 14.34 0.54
CA LEU A 139 13.83 13.27 1.53
C LEU A 139 12.68 12.29 1.22
N PRO A 140 12.96 11.23 0.47
CA PRO A 140 11.96 10.22 0.15
C PRO A 140 11.61 9.40 1.39
N ILE A 141 10.33 9.12 1.58
CA ILE A 141 9.76 8.39 2.71
C ILE A 141 8.87 7.28 2.19
N ASN A 142 9.03 6.11 2.79
CA ASN A 142 8.17 4.96 2.57
C ASN A 142 7.52 4.55 3.89
N VAL A 143 6.20 4.63 3.93
CA VAL A 143 5.40 4.35 5.12
C VAL A 143 5.10 2.86 5.20
N LYS A 144 5.16 2.32 6.41
CA LYS A 144 4.96 0.90 6.69
C LYS A 144 4.11 0.72 7.94
N ASN A 145 3.17 -0.20 7.87
CA ASN A 145 2.45 -0.67 9.04
C ASN A 145 3.03 -2.01 9.51
N ALA A 146 3.49 -2.06 10.76
CA ALA A 146 3.84 -3.27 11.47
C ALA A 146 2.62 -3.76 12.28
N GLY A 147 1.60 -4.26 11.56
CA GLY A 147 0.32 -4.67 12.15
C GLY A 147 0.25 -6.09 12.70
N THR A 148 1.38 -6.83 12.73
CA THR A 148 1.42 -8.20 13.22
C THR A 148 2.73 -8.45 13.95
N ARG A 149 2.63 -8.97 15.19
CA ARG A 149 3.80 -9.33 15.99
C ARG A 149 4.53 -10.50 15.40
N PHE A 150 5.85 -10.46 15.46
CA PHE A 150 6.66 -11.64 15.19
C PHE A 150 6.86 -12.45 16.48
N GLU A 151 5.87 -13.28 16.83
CA GLU A 151 5.86 -14.03 18.10
C GLU A 151 7.12 -14.89 18.34
N SER A 152 7.75 -15.38 17.27
CA SER A 152 8.98 -16.17 17.35
C SER A 152 10.27 -15.35 17.26
N ALA A 153 10.20 -14.02 17.31
CA ALA A 153 11.36 -13.12 17.16
C ALA A 153 12.50 -13.46 18.13
N LYS A 154 12.17 -13.73 19.40
CA LYS A 154 13.18 -14.01 20.43
C LYS A 154 14.01 -15.24 20.10
N GLN A 155 13.35 -16.28 19.60
CA GLN A 155 14.00 -17.53 19.24
C GLN A 155 14.77 -17.42 17.92
N LEU A 156 14.22 -16.72 16.93
CA LEU A 156 14.75 -16.74 15.55
C LEU A 156 15.76 -15.64 15.27
N VAL A 157 15.60 -14.47 15.89
CA VAL A 157 16.43 -13.28 15.62
C VAL A 157 16.95 -12.60 16.88
N GLY A 158 16.58 -13.08 18.07
CA GLY A 158 17.08 -12.57 19.35
C GLY A 158 16.50 -11.21 19.76
N LEU A 159 15.36 -10.81 19.18
CA LEU A 159 14.62 -9.60 19.52
C LEU A 159 13.32 -9.96 20.24
N GLU A 160 12.81 -9.08 21.11
CA GLU A 160 11.49 -9.31 21.71
C GLU A 160 10.39 -9.11 20.65
N PRO A 161 9.27 -9.87 20.70
CA PRO A 161 8.19 -9.77 19.69
C PRO A 161 7.56 -8.38 19.55
N ASP A 162 7.56 -7.60 20.62
CA ASP A 162 7.09 -6.22 20.70
C ASP A 162 8.13 -5.18 20.29
N ASP A 163 9.39 -5.58 20.15
CA ASP A 163 10.53 -4.78 19.72
C ASP A 163 11.12 -5.28 18.39
N CYS A 164 10.31 -5.81 17.49
CA CYS A 164 10.81 -6.44 16.26
C CYS A 164 9.93 -6.13 15.05
N ILE A 165 10.50 -5.42 14.07
CA ILE A 165 9.83 -5.13 12.79
C ILE A 165 10.65 -5.65 11.61
N PRO A 166 9.98 -6.21 10.57
CA PRO A 166 10.65 -6.64 9.35
C PRO A 166 10.77 -5.50 8.32
N ILE A 167 11.95 -5.33 7.74
CA ILE A 167 12.17 -4.49 6.54
C ILE A 167 12.60 -5.38 5.36
N PRO A 168 11.93 -5.35 4.20
CA PRO A 168 12.30 -6.15 3.04
C PRO A 168 13.69 -5.77 2.49
N VAL A 169 14.62 -6.72 2.52
CA VAL A 169 16.03 -6.49 2.15
C VAL A 169 16.17 -6.04 0.70
N TYR A 170 15.41 -6.63 -0.22
CA TYR A 170 15.50 -6.28 -1.64
C TYR A 170 15.08 -4.84 -1.91
N LYS A 171 14.06 -4.33 -1.19
CA LYS A 171 13.63 -2.93 -1.29
C LYS A 171 14.67 -2.00 -0.69
N ALA A 172 15.24 -2.37 0.45
CA ALA A 172 16.29 -1.59 1.08
C ALA A 172 17.57 -1.53 0.22
N TYR A 173 17.92 -2.63 -0.47
CA TYR A 173 19.04 -2.66 -1.40
C TYR A 173 18.78 -1.81 -2.64
N ASP A 174 17.61 -1.96 -3.28
CA ASP A 174 17.20 -1.16 -4.44
C ASP A 174 17.13 0.34 -4.10
N ALA A 175 16.70 0.67 -2.87
CA ALA A 175 16.69 2.03 -2.36
C ALA A 175 18.08 2.63 -2.23
N ILE A 176 19.10 1.88 -1.81
CA ILE A 176 20.48 2.43 -1.73
C ILE A 176 20.97 2.93 -3.09
N GLU A 177 20.56 2.27 -4.17
CA GLU A 177 20.94 2.64 -5.54
C GLU A 177 20.09 3.76 -6.11
N LYS A 178 18.76 3.70 -5.92
CA LYS A 178 17.81 4.62 -6.56
C LYS A 178 17.43 5.82 -5.70
N GLU A 179 17.28 5.61 -4.40
CA GLU A 179 16.78 6.58 -3.42
C GLU A 179 17.66 6.58 -2.16
N PRO A 180 18.93 7.02 -2.24
CA PRO A 180 19.94 6.80 -1.20
C PRO A 180 19.62 7.44 0.16
N ASN A 181 18.64 8.36 0.19
CA ASN A 181 18.13 9.06 1.37
C ASN A 181 16.81 8.46 1.88
N LEU A 182 16.35 7.32 1.36
CA LEU A 182 15.06 6.72 1.73
C LEU A 182 14.97 6.42 3.23
N LEU A 183 13.93 6.98 3.85
CA LEU A 183 13.49 6.63 5.20
C LEU A 183 12.28 5.70 5.15
N TYR A 184 12.31 4.64 5.96
CA TYR A 184 11.12 3.88 6.29
C TYR A 184 10.47 4.50 7.53
N ALA A 185 9.21 4.93 7.40
CA ALA A 185 8.39 5.40 8.51
C ALA A 185 7.44 4.29 8.96
N VAL A 186 7.73 3.66 10.10
CA VAL A 186 7.01 2.47 10.55
C VAL A 186 6.10 2.80 11.72
N ALA A 187 4.80 2.56 11.56
CA ALA A 187 3.83 2.55 12.66
C ALA A 187 3.64 1.13 13.18
N VAL A 188 3.64 0.95 14.50
CA VAL A 188 3.35 -0.34 15.14
C VAL A 188 1.94 -0.29 15.71
N ASP A 189 0.99 -0.94 15.05
CA ASP A 189 -0.40 -1.00 15.48
C ASP A 189 -1.01 -2.39 15.26
N TYR A 190 -1.03 -3.19 16.33
CA TYR A 190 -1.61 -4.52 16.32
C TYR A 190 -3.15 -4.53 16.39
N GLY A 191 -3.78 -3.40 16.71
CA GLY A 191 -5.23 -3.24 16.79
C GLY A 191 -5.86 -2.66 15.51
N LEU A 192 -5.05 -2.34 14.50
CA LEU A 192 -5.50 -1.64 13.30
C LEU A 192 -6.60 -2.40 12.54
N VAL A 193 -6.46 -3.72 12.40
CA VAL A 193 -7.45 -4.55 11.70
C VAL A 193 -8.79 -4.57 12.44
N ASP A 194 -8.76 -4.65 13.77
CA ASP A 194 -9.97 -4.62 14.58
C ASP A 194 -10.65 -3.24 14.47
N SER A 195 -9.87 -2.17 14.45
CA SER A 195 -10.36 -0.80 14.26
C SER A 195 -11.01 -0.61 12.88
N ILE A 196 -10.42 -1.15 11.81
CA ILE A 196 -11.01 -1.15 10.46
C ILE A 196 -12.37 -1.85 10.46
N ASN A 197 -12.45 -3.04 11.07
CA ASN A 197 -13.69 -3.80 11.14
C ASN A 197 -14.77 -3.10 11.98
N ALA A 198 -14.38 -2.42 13.06
CA ALA A 198 -15.29 -1.74 13.98
C ALA A 198 -15.76 -0.37 13.47
N HIS A 199 -14.91 0.37 12.76
CA HIS A 199 -15.13 1.79 12.47
C HIS A 199 -15.27 2.10 10.97
N LEU A 200 -14.55 1.41 10.09
CA LEU A 200 -14.56 1.71 8.66
C LEU A 200 -15.60 0.90 7.88
N ILE A 201 -15.56 -0.42 7.99
CA ILE A 201 -16.47 -1.31 7.24
C ILE A 201 -17.97 -0.98 7.50
N PRO A 202 -18.40 -0.65 8.73
CA PRO A 202 -19.80 -0.30 8.98
C PRO A 202 -20.28 0.99 8.32
N LEU A 203 -19.37 1.87 7.88
CA LEU A 203 -19.72 3.12 7.19
C LEU A 203 -19.98 2.94 5.70
N PHE A 204 -19.71 1.76 5.14
CA PHE A 204 -19.89 1.54 3.71
C PHE A 204 -21.33 1.76 3.30
N ASP A 205 -21.52 2.65 2.33
CA ASP A 205 -22.82 2.80 1.70
C ASP A 205 -23.20 1.55 0.87
N LYS A 206 -24.41 1.54 0.30
CA LYS A 206 -24.89 0.39 -0.49
C LYS A 206 -23.95 0.06 -1.66
N ASN A 207 -23.42 1.05 -2.37
CA ASN A 207 -22.55 0.84 -3.52
C ASN A 207 -21.16 0.38 -3.08
N GLU A 208 -20.60 1.00 -2.04
CA GLU A 208 -19.30 0.65 -1.46
C GLU A 208 -19.30 -0.81 -0.96
N ALA A 209 -20.36 -1.23 -0.26
CA ALA A 209 -20.52 -2.60 0.21
C ALA A 209 -20.63 -3.62 -0.94
N ILE A 210 -21.27 -3.25 -2.05
CA ILE A 210 -21.34 -4.08 -3.25
C ILE A 210 -19.94 -4.23 -3.88
N VAL A 211 -19.23 -3.11 -4.07
CA VAL A 211 -17.89 -3.12 -4.69
C VAL A 211 -16.88 -3.84 -3.81
N TRP A 212 -16.90 -3.63 -2.50
CA TRP A 212 -16.10 -4.37 -1.54
C TRP A 212 -16.25 -5.88 -1.72
N ARG A 213 -17.50 -6.37 -1.80
CA ARG A 213 -17.76 -7.79 -2.02
C ARG A 213 -17.26 -8.26 -3.38
N ILE A 214 -17.49 -7.48 -4.44
CA ILE A 214 -17.02 -7.83 -5.79
C ILE A 214 -15.49 -7.97 -5.83
N LEU A 215 -14.74 -7.05 -5.22
CA LEU A 215 -13.28 -7.10 -5.22
C LEU A 215 -12.73 -8.28 -4.39
N ASN A 216 -13.48 -8.73 -3.37
CA ASN A 216 -13.19 -9.94 -2.61
C ASN A 216 -13.57 -11.24 -3.34
N ASP A 217 -14.59 -11.23 -4.18
CA ASP A 217 -15.11 -12.43 -4.86
C ASP A 217 -14.45 -12.64 -6.24
N TYR A 218 -13.97 -11.57 -6.88
CA TYR A 218 -13.51 -11.58 -8.26
C TYR A 218 -12.10 -11.03 -8.46
N SER A 219 -11.46 -11.48 -9.54
CA SER A 219 -10.11 -11.10 -9.97
C SER A 219 -10.11 -10.74 -11.45
N GLY A 220 -8.96 -10.34 -11.97
CA GLY A 220 -8.78 -10.13 -13.41
C GLY A 220 -7.62 -9.21 -13.74
N THR A 221 -7.40 -8.99 -15.02
CA THR A 221 -6.42 -8.03 -15.52
C THR A 221 -6.64 -6.68 -14.85
N ARG A 222 -5.56 -6.13 -14.27
CA ARG A 222 -5.56 -4.83 -13.55
C ARG A 222 -6.47 -4.77 -12.31
N ILE A 223 -6.75 -5.90 -11.64
CA ILE A 223 -7.50 -5.88 -10.36
C ILE A 223 -6.86 -4.97 -9.31
N ARG A 224 -5.53 -4.92 -9.26
CA ARG A 224 -4.79 -4.08 -8.30
C ARG A 224 -5.13 -2.59 -8.42
N ASP A 225 -5.32 -2.10 -9.65
CA ASP A 225 -5.76 -0.72 -9.93
C ASP A 225 -7.13 -0.42 -9.28
N ALA A 226 -8.07 -1.36 -9.35
CA ALA A 226 -9.37 -1.22 -8.68
C ALA A 226 -9.25 -1.32 -7.16
N GLU A 227 -8.42 -2.22 -6.63
CA GLU A 227 -8.21 -2.38 -5.19
C GLU A 227 -7.57 -1.12 -4.58
N ASP A 228 -6.52 -0.57 -5.20
CA ASP A 228 -5.85 0.65 -4.74
C ASP A 228 -6.84 1.83 -4.77
N LYS A 229 -7.53 2.04 -5.91
CA LYS A 229 -8.54 3.12 -6.03
C LYS A 229 -9.67 3.00 -5.00
N PHE A 230 -10.16 1.78 -4.76
CA PHE A 230 -11.18 1.54 -3.75
C PHE A 230 -10.64 1.88 -2.35
N VAL A 231 -9.51 1.31 -1.98
CA VAL A 231 -8.96 1.45 -0.63
C VAL A 231 -8.61 2.90 -0.31
N TYR A 232 -7.86 3.58 -1.18
CA TYR A 232 -7.51 4.99 -0.97
C TYR A 232 -8.75 5.88 -1.03
N GLY A 233 -9.63 5.69 -2.00
CA GLY A 233 -10.85 6.48 -2.13
C GLY A 233 -11.76 6.37 -0.91
N ILE A 234 -11.91 5.17 -0.35
CA ILE A 234 -12.70 4.90 0.85
C ILE A 234 -12.02 5.48 2.10
N THR A 235 -10.72 5.25 2.28
CA THR A 235 -9.97 5.80 3.40
C THR A 235 -10.07 7.32 3.42
N THR A 236 -9.76 8.01 2.31
CA THR A 236 -9.83 9.47 2.23
C THR A 236 -11.24 10.00 2.45
N ARG A 237 -12.26 9.38 1.85
CA ARG A 237 -13.67 9.82 1.99
C ARG A 237 -14.16 9.79 3.43
N HIS A 238 -13.83 8.73 4.16
CA HIS A 238 -14.36 8.49 5.50
C HIS A 238 -13.39 8.91 6.61
N TRP A 239 -12.19 9.39 6.27
CA TRP A 239 -11.11 9.66 7.22
C TRP A 239 -11.54 10.53 8.40
N ASP A 240 -12.12 11.70 8.12
CA ASP A 240 -12.52 12.65 9.17
C ASP A 240 -13.55 12.07 10.14
N SER A 241 -14.37 11.11 9.68
CA SER A 241 -15.40 10.46 10.49
C SER A 241 -14.85 9.31 11.33
N ILE A 242 -13.74 8.70 10.91
CA ILE A 242 -13.20 7.50 11.57
C ILE A 242 -11.95 7.78 12.38
N ARG A 243 -11.18 8.84 12.08
CA ARG A 243 -9.83 9.03 12.61
C ARG A 243 -9.76 8.95 14.14
N GLU A 244 -10.76 9.41 14.88
CA GLU A 244 -10.75 9.33 16.36
C GLU A 244 -10.89 7.89 16.90
N GLY A 245 -11.46 6.98 16.10
CA GLY A 245 -11.58 5.55 16.43
C GLY A 245 -10.33 4.72 16.12
N PHE A 246 -9.29 5.34 15.54
CA PHE A 246 -8.04 4.67 15.21
C PHE A 246 -6.93 5.12 16.15
N ALA A 247 -6.00 4.22 16.47
CA ALA A 247 -4.82 4.58 17.23
C ALA A 247 -3.98 5.66 16.51
N ASP A 248 -3.20 6.40 17.29
CA ASP A 248 -2.21 7.36 16.80
C ASP A 248 -0.81 6.93 17.29
N PRO A 249 -0.25 5.85 16.71
CA PRO A 249 1.05 5.34 17.13
C PRO A 249 2.17 6.29 16.70
N GLU A 250 3.16 6.47 17.56
CA GLU A 250 4.38 7.19 17.19
C GLU A 250 5.12 6.43 16.07
N PHE A 251 5.34 7.11 14.94
CA PHE A 251 6.12 6.57 13.83
C PHE A 251 7.59 6.39 14.23
N ARG A 252 8.18 5.29 13.76
CA ARG A 252 9.57 4.88 14.01
C ARG A 252 10.32 4.89 12.69
N LEU A 253 11.37 5.71 12.60
CA LEU A 253 12.12 5.96 11.39
C LEU A 253 13.42 5.16 11.36
N ILE A 254 13.71 4.59 10.19
CA ILE A 254 15.01 3.98 9.90
C ILE A 254 15.37 4.20 8.44
N SER A 255 16.63 4.55 8.14
CA SER A 255 17.07 4.65 6.74
C SER A 255 17.30 3.28 6.10
N ALA A 256 17.10 3.19 4.79
CA ALA A 256 17.44 1.99 4.03
C ALA A 256 18.92 1.59 4.20
N ARG A 257 19.81 2.59 4.31
CA ARG A 257 21.23 2.39 4.60
C ARG A 257 21.46 1.71 5.96
N LYS A 258 20.76 2.14 7.01
CA LYS A 258 20.88 1.53 8.34
C LYS A 258 20.35 0.10 8.36
N SER A 259 19.22 -0.16 7.70
CA SER A 259 18.68 -1.52 7.56
C SER A 259 19.69 -2.48 6.90
N ILE A 260 20.33 -2.06 5.81
CA ILE A 260 21.38 -2.86 5.15
C ILE A 260 22.63 -2.99 6.04
N ARG A 261 22.94 -1.99 6.85
CA ARG A 261 24.05 -2.08 7.79
C ARG A 261 23.79 -3.13 8.89
N ILE A 262 22.57 -3.17 9.41
CA ILE A 262 22.16 -4.19 10.40
C ILE A 262 22.24 -5.57 9.77
N LEU A 263 21.77 -5.74 8.53
CA LEU A 263 21.94 -6.98 7.77
C LEU A 263 23.42 -7.44 7.71
N GLN A 264 24.36 -6.51 7.45
CA GLN A 264 25.79 -6.82 7.35
C GLN A 264 26.43 -7.16 8.71
N LYS A 265 26.07 -6.42 9.77
CA LYS A 265 26.65 -6.59 11.12
C LYS A 265 26.01 -7.74 11.90
N GLN A 266 24.73 -8.02 11.64
CA GLN A 266 23.90 -8.95 12.41
C GLN A 266 23.14 -9.93 11.50
N PRO A 267 23.84 -10.80 10.74
CA PRO A 267 23.21 -11.68 9.75
C PRO A 267 22.16 -12.64 10.35
N LYS A 268 22.26 -12.96 11.65
CA LYS A 268 21.25 -13.75 12.38
C LYS A 268 19.86 -13.09 12.38
N ARG A 269 19.77 -11.77 12.23
CA ARG A 269 18.50 -11.03 12.15
C ARG A 269 17.81 -11.15 10.78
N THR A 270 18.32 -12.01 9.90
CA THR A 270 17.72 -12.25 8.57
C THR A 270 17.51 -13.76 8.33
N PRO A 271 16.59 -14.39 9.07
CA PRO A 271 16.29 -15.81 8.92
C PRO A 271 15.74 -16.04 7.51
N GLY A 272 16.53 -16.69 6.66
CA GLY A 272 16.21 -16.87 5.24
C GLY A 272 17.41 -16.78 4.30
N ILE A 273 18.45 -16.02 4.64
CA ILE A 273 19.67 -15.90 3.81
C ILE A 273 20.47 -17.22 3.76
N GLY A 274 20.23 -18.16 4.70
CA GLY A 274 20.78 -19.52 4.66
C GLY A 274 19.82 -20.62 4.21
N LEU A 275 18.51 -20.36 4.08
CA LEU A 275 17.49 -21.38 3.79
C LEU A 275 17.31 -21.66 2.29
N ARG A 276 17.86 -20.84 1.39
CA ARG A 276 17.92 -21.18 -0.04
C ARG A 276 18.78 -22.41 -0.36
N ALA A 277 19.58 -22.90 0.59
CA ALA A 277 20.28 -24.17 0.43
C ALA A 277 19.35 -25.39 0.59
N TRP A 278 18.18 -25.26 1.20
CA TRP A 278 17.26 -26.37 1.48
C TRP A 278 15.87 -26.01 0.95
N GLY A 279 15.59 -26.50 -0.26
CA GLY A 279 14.44 -26.09 -1.07
C GLY A 279 13.09 -26.17 -0.39
N THR A 280 12.23 -25.20 -0.69
CA THR A 280 10.78 -25.36 -0.92
C THR A 280 10.18 -23.99 -1.29
N GLY A 281 9.61 -23.93 -2.50
CA GLY A 281 8.37 -23.28 -2.94
C GLY A 281 7.73 -22.04 -2.29
N ALA A 282 8.33 -21.33 -1.34
CA ALA A 282 7.84 -20.03 -0.88
C ALA A 282 8.70 -18.93 -1.51
N SER A 283 8.09 -18.02 -2.26
CA SER A 283 8.66 -16.71 -2.57
C SER A 283 8.73 -15.87 -1.28
N ALA A 284 9.41 -16.37 -0.25
CA ALA A 284 9.55 -15.70 1.03
C ALA A 284 10.44 -14.48 0.83
N GLU A 285 9.85 -13.30 1.02
CA GLU A 285 10.61 -12.05 1.06
C GLU A 285 11.67 -12.17 2.17
N VAL A 286 12.92 -11.92 1.82
CA VAL A 286 14.02 -11.89 2.79
C VAL A 286 13.92 -10.56 3.53
N ASN A 287 13.70 -10.62 4.85
CA ASN A 287 13.53 -9.45 5.71
C ASN A 287 14.68 -9.32 6.70
N VAL A 288 15.19 -8.10 6.87
CA VAL A 288 16.05 -7.76 8.01
C VAL A 288 15.15 -7.36 9.18
N HIS A 289 15.37 -7.96 10.34
CA HIS A 289 14.59 -7.69 11.55
C HIS A 289 15.29 -6.60 12.37
N ILE A 290 14.55 -5.55 12.68
CA ILE A 290 15.03 -4.31 13.28
C ILE A 290 14.45 -4.19 14.69
N SER A 291 15.29 -3.83 15.65
CA SER A 291 14.85 -3.41 16.98
C SER A 291 14.22 -2.03 16.90
N ILE A 292 12.97 -1.91 17.34
CA ILE A 292 12.28 -0.61 17.34
C ILE A 292 13.01 0.34 18.29
N ALA A 293 13.30 -0.09 19.51
CA ALA A 293 13.87 0.73 20.57
C ALA A 293 15.33 1.11 20.30
N GLU A 294 16.15 0.19 19.81
CA GLU A 294 17.60 0.42 19.68
C GLU A 294 18.00 1.01 18.33
N GLU A 295 17.26 0.72 17.25
CA GLU A 295 17.73 0.96 15.89
C GLU A 295 16.90 1.97 15.11
N THR A 296 15.74 2.38 15.62
CA THR A 296 14.90 3.40 14.98
C THR A 296 14.93 4.72 15.74
N LYS A 297 14.51 5.79 15.09
CA LYS A 297 14.29 7.10 15.69
C LYS A 297 12.80 7.43 15.74
N PRO A 298 12.28 7.93 16.87
CA PRO A 298 10.90 8.40 16.88
C PRO A 298 10.72 9.58 15.91
N TRP A 299 9.59 9.61 15.20
CA TRP A 299 9.27 10.66 14.23
C TRP A 299 9.33 12.04 14.88
N ARG A 300 8.88 12.18 16.13
CA ARG A 300 8.95 13.45 16.87
C ARG A 300 10.37 14.03 16.95
N GLU A 301 11.38 13.18 17.17
CA GLU A 301 12.78 13.63 17.20
C GLU A 301 13.22 14.16 15.82
N VAL A 302 12.81 13.49 14.76
CA VAL A 302 13.14 13.88 13.37
C VAL A 302 12.37 15.13 12.95
N PHE A 303 11.10 15.21 13.32
CA PHE A 303 10.25 16.37 13.15
C PHE A 303 10.89 17.62 13.78
N ASP A 304 11.26 17.54 15.06
CA ASP A 304 11.87 18.66 15.80
C ASP A 304 13.18 19.13 15.12
N ARG A 305 13.99 18.18 14.64
CA ARG A 305 15.23 18.47 13.89
C ARG A 305 14.96 19.17 12.56
N ILE A 306 13.97 18.72 11.79
CA ILE A 306 13.59 19.37 10.53
C ILE A 306 13.06 20.78 10.82
N ALA A 307 12.16 20.91 11.78
CA ALA A 307 11.55 22.18 12.18
C ALA A 307 12.63 23.21 12.57
N GLN A 308 13.58 22.81 13.44
CA GLN A 308 14.63 23.69 13.95
C GLN A 308 15.75 23.97 12.94
N ASN A 309 16.15 22.98 12.15
CA ASN A 309 17.32 23.06 11.29
C ASN A 309 16.93 23.13 9.80
N SER A 310 16.68 21.97 9.19
CA SER A 310 16.23 21.79 7.80
C SER A 310 16.09 20.29 7.49
N LEU A 311 15.52 19.94 6.33
CA LEU A 311 15.64 18.58 5.78
C LEU A 311 17.10 18.14 5.61
N GLY A 312 18.02 19.10 5.41
CA GLY A 312 19.45 18.85 5.24
C GLY A 312 20.08 18.16 6.44
N ASP A 313 19.66 18.51 7.67
CA ASP A 313 20.16 17.87 8.89
C ASP A 313 19.84 16.37 8.93
N ILE A 314 18.65 15.98 8.47
CA ILE A 314 18.24 14.57 8.38
C ILE A 314 18.99 13.85 7.27
N ILE A 315 19.12 14.47 6.10
CA ILE A 315 19.88 13.90 4.97
C ILE A 315 21.35 13.68 5.37
N GLU A 316 21.96 14.63 6.08
CA GLU A 316 23.32 14.49 6.61
C GLU A 316 23.41 13.35 7.63
N ALA A 317 22.44 13.20 8.53
CA ALA A 317 22.40 12.12 9.52
C ALA A 317 22.30 10.72 8.88
N ILE A 318 21.49 10.57 7.83
CA ILE A 318 21.38 9.32 7.03
C ILE A 318 22.72 8.99 6.36
N ASN A 319 23.41 10.02 5.84
CA ASN A 319 24.66 9.88 5.10
C ASN A 319 25.91 9.98 5.99
N ARG A 320 25.75 10.12 7.31
CA ARG A 320 26.85 10.39 8.23
C ARG A 320 27.89 9.27 8.17
N LYS A 321 29.07 9.61 7.68
CA LYS A 321 30.25 8.75 7.72
C LYS A 321 30.87 8.88 9.10
N LYS A 322 30.85 7.81 9.92
CA LYS A 322 31.72 7.78 11.10
C LYS A 322 33.17 7.62 10.62
N THR A 323 34.01 8.56 11.02
CA THR A 323 35.45 8.51 10.85
C THR A 323 36.00 7.25 11.52
N GLU A 324 36.79 6.50 10.76
CA GLU A 324 37.55 5.28 11.09
C GLU A 324 36.78 3.93 11.11
N VAL A 325 37.00 3.20 10.01
CA VAL A 325 36.90 1.74 9.76
C VAL A 325 35.50 1.10 9.64
N VAL A 326 34.40 1.72 10.08
CA VAL A 326 33.04 1.09 10.00
C VAL A 326 31.95 2.15 9.75
N TYR A 327 31.29 2.12 8.58
CA TYR A 327 30.12 2.94 8.24
C TYR A 327 28.95 2.62 9.20
N ASP A 328 28.26 3.59 9.79
CA ASP A 328 27.12 3.35 10.69
C ASP A 328 26.13 4.54 10.67
N PRO A 329 25.04 4.45 9.88
CA PRO A 329 24.04 5.53 9.81
C PRO A 329 23.37 5.78 11.16
N GLU A 330 23.12 7.06 11.47
CA GLU A 330 22.48 7.48 12.72
C GLU A 330 20.97 7.16 12.74
N ILE A 331 20.30 7.45 11.62
CA ILE A 331 18.88 7.23 11.36
C ILE A 331 18.72 6.06 10.39
#